data_AF-A0A4Q6A7U3-F1
#
_entry.id   AF-A0A4Q6A7U3-F1
#
_cell.length_a   1.000
_cell.length_b   1.000
_cell.length_c   1.000
_cell.angle_alpha   90.00
_cell.angle_beta   90.00
_cell.angle_gamma   90.00
#
_symmetry.space_group_name_H-M   'P 1'
#
loop_
_entity.id
_entity.type
_entity.pdbx_description
1 polymer ?
#
loop_
_entity_poly.entity_id
_entity_poly.type
_entity_poly.pdbx_seq_one_letter_code
_entity_poly.pdbx_strand_id
1 'polypeptide(L)'
;MRIIIVSAACLLGLVSCSKSGDGGGGTITPPGPPVDKNWKFETTPVWSEEFNYTGAPDPANWYYDIGGSGWGNNELQYYTNSTSNAEVSGGYLTITARKEDMGGMKYTSARLLSKNLGDFLYGRA
;
A
#
# COMPACT_ATOMS: atom_id res chain seq x y z
N MET A 1 -9.38 6.25 -72.31
CA MET A 1 -10.02 7.57 -72.16
C MET A 1 -9.27 8.30 -71.05
N ARG A 2 -8.78 9.51 -71.35
CA ARG A 2 -8.00 10.39 -70.47
C ARG A 2 -8.81 10.76 -69.20
N ILE A 3 -8.14 11.09 -68.09
CA ILE A 3 -8.33 12.30 -67.26
C ILE A 3 -7.50 12.14 -65.96
N ILE A 4 -6.29 12.72 -65.92
CA ILE A 4 -5.87 13.96 -65.22
C ILE A 4 -5.56 13.76 -63.72
N ILE A 5 -4.26 13.88 -63.43
CA ILE A 5 -3.65 14.10 -62.12
C ILE A 5 -4.06 15.48 -61.62
N VAL A 6 -4.56 15.59 -60.38
CA VAL A 6 -4.57 16.87 -59.64
C VAL A 6 -3.89 16.61 -58.30
N SER A 7 -2.65 17.08 -58.21
CA SER A 7 -1.96 17.32 -56.95
C SER A 7 -2.79 18.27 -56.09
N ALA A 8 -3.10 17.84 -54.87
CA ALA A 8 -3.40 18.75 -53.78
C ALA A 8 -2.45 18.41 -52.65
N ALA A 9 -1.34 19.16 -52.58
CA ALA A 9 -0.45 19.18 -51.43
C ALA A 9 -1.25 19.71 -50.23
N CYS A 10 -1.67 18.81 -49.35
CA CYS A 10 -2.29 19.18 -48.09
C CYS A 10 -1.15 19.50 -47.11
N LEU A 11 -0.89 20.80 -46.93
CA LEU A 11 0.10 21.31 -45.98
C LEU A 11 -0.17 20.75 -44.58
N LEU A 12 0.89 20.20 -43.97
CA LEU A 12 1.01 19.97 -42.54
C LEU A 12 0.85 21.30 -41.79
N GLY A 13 -0.35 21.55 -41.28
CA GLY A 13 -0.61 22.61 -40.30
C GLY A 13 -0.45 22.04 -38.89
N LEU A 14 0.79 21.94 -38.40
CA LEU A 14 1.03 21.75 -36.96
C LEU A 14 0.65 23.05 -36.26
N VAL A 15 -0.57 23.13 -35.74
CA VAL A 15 -0.97 24.21 -34.84
C VAL A 15 -0.30 23.96 -33.49
N SER A 16 0.93 24.46 -33.37
CA SER A 16 1.62 24.60 -32.10
C SER A 16 0.99 25.77 -31.35
N CYS A 17 0.21 25.49 -30.30
CA CYS A 17 -0.22 26.51 -29.35
C CYS A 17 1.02 27.04 -28.61
N SER A 18 1.60 28.11 -29.13
CA SER A 18 2.55 28.93 -28.39
C SER A 18 1.77 29.73 -27.35
N LYS A 19 1.63 29.20 -26.14
CA LYS A 19 1.14 29.98 -25.01
C LYS A 19 2.20 31.05 -24.71
N SER A 20 1.93 32.27 -25.16
CA SER A 20 2.68 33.45 -24.76
C SER A 20 2.75 33.51 -23.24
N GLY A 21 3.98 33.56 -22.72
CA GLY A 21 4.25 33.66 -21.30
C GLY A 21 3.62 34.92 -20.74
N ASP A 22 2.67 34.72 -19.83
CA ASP A 22 2.29 35.78 -18.90
C ASP A 22 3.22 35.65 -17.69
N GLY A 23 4.16 36.58 -17.63
CA GLY A 23 5.19 36.69 -16.60
C GLY A 23 4.59 37.12 -15.27
N GLY A 24 3.92 36.20 -14.60
CA GLY A 24 3.75 36.22 -13.15
C GLY A 24 4.84 35.37 -12.52
N GLY A 25 6.07 35.87 -12.50
CA GLY A 25 7.20 35.22 -11.84
C GLY A 25 7.02 35.24 -10.32
N GLY A 26 6.08 34.45 -9.81
CA GLY A 26 6.02 34.11 -8.40
C GLY A 26 7.30 33.34 -8.08
N THR A 27 8.18 33.96 -7.31
CA THR A 27 9.36 33.29 -6.77
C THR A 27 8.88 32.07 -6.00
N ILE A 28 9.15 30.86 -6.50
CA ILE A 28 9.01 29.64 -5.72
C ILE A 28 10.07 29.69 -4.62
N THR A 29 9.72 30.22 -3.45
CA THR A 29 10.60 30.14 -2.29
C THR A 29 10.74 28.65 -1.95
N PRO A 30 11.96 28.11 -1.83
CA PRO A 30 12.15 26.76 -1.34
C PRO A 30 11.36 26.58 -0.04
N PRO A 31 10.68 25.44 0.16
CA PRO A 31 10.10 25.17 1.46
C PRO A 31 11.20 25.35 2.51
N GLY A 32 10.89 26.13 3.55
CA GLY A 32 11.82 26.33 4.65
C GLY A 32 12.27 25.00 5.23
N PRO A 33 13.40 24.97 5.96
CA PRO A 33 13.82 23.77 6.66
C PRO A 33 12.65 23.24 7.52
N PRO A 34 12.51 21.91 7.66
CA PRO A 34 11.49 21.33 8.52
C PRO A 34 11.57 21.98 9.91
N VAL A 35 10.47 22.60 10.34
CA VAL A 35 10.38 23.18 11.69
C VAL A 35 10.02 22.04 12.64
N ASP A 36 10.88 21.77 13.60
CA ASP A 36 10.54 20.87 14.71
C ASP A 36 9.43 21.52 15.54
N LYS A 37 8.26 20.87 15.53
CA LYS A 37 7.07 21.30 16.27
C LYS A 37 7.11 20.82 17.73
N ASN A 38 8.16 20.11 18.15
CA ASN A 38 8.35 19.57 19.50
C ASN A 38 7.14 18.74 19.98
N TRP A 39 6.60 17.90 19.10
CA TRP A 39 5.49 17.00 19.44
C TRP A 39 5.88 16.05 20.57
N LYS A 40 4.94 15.77 21.46
CA LYS A 40 5.06 14.75 22.51
C LYS A 40 4.05 13.65 22.23
N PHE A 41 4.45 12.41 22.51
CA PHE A 41 3.53 11.28 22.50
C PHE A 41 2.82 11.19 23.84
N GLU A 42 1.58 10.73 23.81
CA GLU A 42 0.86 10.34 25.03
C GLU A 42 1.58 9.17 25.71
N THR A 43 1.52 9.14 27.04
CA THR A 43 2.15 8.06 27.83
C THR A 43 1.30 6.80 27.89
N THR A 44 0.01 6.92 27.59
CA THR A 44 -0.95 5.81 27.61
C THR A 44 -1.31 5.47 26.16
N PRO A 45 -1.16 4.21 25.73
CA PRO A 45 -1.57 3.79 24.39
C PRO A 45 -3.08 3.94 24.22
N VAL A 46 -3.52 4.32 23.04
CA VAL A 46 -4.95 4.40 22.70
C VAL A 46 -5.49 3.04 22.27
N TRP A 47 -4.61 2.13 21.87
CA TRP A 47 -4.94 0.76 21.53
C TRP A 47 -3.71 -0.12 21.76
N SER A 48 -3.90 -1.30 22.35
CA SER A 48 -2.85 -2.30 22.47
C SER A 48 -3.41 -3.72 22.45
N GLU A 49 -2.58 -4.66 22.00
CA GLU A 49 -2.81 -6.10 22.08
C GLU A 49 -1.53 -6.72 22.63
N GLU A 50 -1.66 -7.35 23.80
CA GLU A 50 -0.53 -7.91 24.55
C GLU A 50 -0.38 -9.42 24.33
N PHE A 51 -1.29 -10.04 23.58
CA PHE A 51 -1.24 -11.45 23.20
C PHE A 51 -1.21 -12.42 24.40
N ASN A 52 -1.88 -12.04 25.49
CA ASN A 52 -1.95 -12.79 26.75
C ASN A 52 -3.01 -13.92 26.72
N TYR A 53 -3.03 -14.70 25.64
CA TYR A 53 -3.92 -15.84 25.46
C TYR A 53 -3.22 -16.97 24.68
N THR A 54 -3.96 -18.02 24.34
CA THR A 54 -3.46 -19.08 23.45
C THR A 54 -4.51 -19.41 22.41
N GLY A 55 -4.10 -19.47 21.15
CA GLY A 55 -4.97 -19.78 20.02
C GLY A 55 -4.75 -18.85 18.83
N ALA A 56 -5.80 -18.65 18.03
CA ALA A 56 -5.75 -17.71 16.92
C ALA A 56 -5.78 -16.25 17.41
N PRO A 57 -5.16 -15.30 16.68
CA PRO A 57 -5.33 -13.87 16.89
C PRO A 57 -6.80 -13.45 17.10
N ASP A 58 -7.03 -12.59 18.08
CA ASP A 58 -8.37 -12.13 18.48
C ASP A 58 -9.10 -11.45 17.30
N PRO A 59 -10.26 -11.96 16.86
CA PRO A 59 -11.02 -11.36 15.76
C PRO A 59 -11.59 -9.97 16.07
N ALA A 60 -11.60 -9.53 17.34
CA ALA A 60 -11.94 -8.15 17.70
C ALA A 60 -10.84 -7.16 17.30
N ASN A 61 -9.61 -7.64 17.14
CA ASN A 61 -8.42 -6.84 16.84
C ASN A 61 -7.85 -7.11 15.43
N TRP A 62 -8.07 -8.31 14.89
CA TRP A 62 -7.37 -8.78 13.68
C TRP A 62 -8.28 -9.45 12.66
N TYR A 63 -8.15 -9.02 11.40
CA TYR A 63 -8.58 -9.74 10.20
C TYR A 63 -7.41 -10.33 9.43
N TYR A 64 -7.71 -11.21 8.47
CA TYR A 64 -6.73 -11.87 7.61
C TYR A 64 -6.95 -11.51 6.15
N ASP A 65 -5.89 -11.13 5.47
CA ASP A 65 -5.81 -11.20 4.01
C ASP A 65 -5.50 -12.65 3.61
N ILE A 66 -6.32 -13.27 2.77
CA ILE A 66 -6.19 -14.68 2.36
C ILE A 66 -5.94 -14.78 0.85
N GLY A 67 -4.95 -15.55 0.44
CA GLY A 67 -4.64 -15.81 -0.97
C GLY A 67 -3.16 -15.73 -1.34
N GLY A 68 -2.85 -16.04 -2.60
CA GLY A 68 -1.49 -16.16 -3.13
C GLY A 68 -1.31 -15.57 -4.52
N SER A 69 -1.94 -14.44 -4.84
CA SER A 69 -1.86 -13.81 -6.18
C SER A 69 -0.60 -12.94 -6.40
N GLY A 70 0.38 -13.04 -5.50
CA GLY A 70 1.60 -12.23 -5.51
C GLY A 70 1.48 -10.86 -4.86
N TRP A 71 0.28 -10.45 -4.40
CA TRP A 71 0.03 -9.28 -3.54
C TRP A 71 0.65 -7.95 -4.03
N GLY A 72 0.75 -7.80 -5.35
CA GLY A 72 1.32 -6.62 -6.02
C GLY A 72 2.85 -6.64 -6.17
N ASN A 73 3.54 -7.63 -5.61
CA ASN A 73 5.02 -7.67 -5.53
C ASN A 73 5.64 -9.01 -5.93
N ASN A 74 4.92 -9.88 -6.67
CA ASN A 74 5.36 -11.23 -7.03
C ASN A 74 5.73 -12.10 -5.81
N GLU A 75 5.00 -11.93 -4.71
CA GLU A 75 5.19 -12.68 -3.48
C GLU A 75 4.93 -14.19 -3.68
N LEU A 76 5.68 -15.04 -2.98
CA LEU A 76 5.71 -16.50 -3.21
C LEU A 76 4.84 -17.32 -2.25
N GLN A 77 4.21 -16.67 -1.29
CA GLN A 77 3.41 -17.28 -0.25
C GLN A 77 1.91 -17.17 -0.53
N TYR A 78 1.18 -18.17 -0.09
CA TYR A 78 -0.26 -18.12 0.09
C TYR A 78 -0.57 -17.73 1.55
N TYR A 79 -1.15 -16.56 1.78
CA TYR A 79 -1.57 -16.16 3.12
C TYR A 79 -2.81 -16.93 3.56
N THR A 80 -2.80 -17.41 4.81
CA THR A 80 -3.88 -18.20 5.42
C THR A 80 -4.35 -17.58 6.74
N ASN A 81 -5.47 -18.09 7.27
CA ASN A 81 -5.94 -17.86 8.64
C ASN A 81 -5.73 -19.10 9.54
N SER A 82 -4.84 -20.02 9.16
CA SER A 82 -4.53 -21.20 9.94
C SER A 82 -3.66 -20.84 11.14
N THR A 83 -3.90 -21.49 12.29
CA THR A 83 -3.00 -21.39 13.45
C THR A 83 -1.59 -21.89 13.16
N SER A 84 -1.39 -22.73 12.13
CA SER A 84 -0.04 -23.08 11.69
C SER A 84 0.76 -21.89 11.14
N ASN A 85 0.09 -20.83 10.67
CA ASN A 85 0.74 -19.61 10.16
C ASN A 85 0.59 -18.40 11.09
N ALA A 86 -0.44 -18.32 11.93
CA ALA A 86 -0.59 -17.28 12.93
C ALA A 86 -1.16 -17.85 14.24
N GLU A 87 -0.32 -17.91 15.25
CA GLU A 87 -0.68 -18.42 16.58
C GLU A 87 -0.25 -17.43 17.65
N VAL A 88 -1.13 -17.22 18.63
CA VAL A 88 -0.80 -16.56 19.88
C VAL A 88 -0.51 -17.63 20.91
N SER A 89 0.67 -17.56 21.52
CA SER A 89 1.09 -18.46 22.58
C SER A 89 2.25 -17.86 23.37
N GLY A 90 2.31 -18.13 24.67
CA GLY A 90 3.42 -17.70 25.53
C GLY A 90 3.58 -16.18 25.65
N GLY A 91 2.52 -15.39 25.43
CA GLY A 91 2.57 -13.92 25.44
C GLY A 91 3.03 -13.30 24.12
N TYR A 92 3.07 -14.08 23.03
CA TYR A 92 3.52 -13.60 21.72
C TYR A 92 2.57 -14.04 20.62
N LEU A 93 2.38 -13.16 19.65
CA LEU A 93 1.95 -13.54 18.32
C LEU A 93 3.14 -14.08 17.52
N THR A 94 3.02 -15.30 17.01
CA THR A 94 3.97 -15.90 16.08
C THR A 94 3.35 -16.00 14.69
N ILE A 95 3.92 -15.25 13.74
CA ILE A 95 3.62 -15.42 12.32
C ILE A 95 4.70 -16.33 11.71
N THR A 96 4.29 -17.49 11.20
CA THR A 96 5.19 -18.50 10.66
C THR A 96 5.03 -18.60 9.15
N ALA A 97 6.09 -18.28 8.40
CA ALA A 97 6.20 -18.65 7.00
C ALA A 97 6.65 -20.11 6.90
N ARG A 98 5.93 -20.93 6.11
CA ARG A 98 6.18 -22.37 5.99
C ARG A 98 6.41 -22.73 4.54
N LYS A 99 7.34 -23.65 4.27
CA LYS A 99 7.53 -24.22 2.93
C LYS A 99 6.54 -25.37 2.75
N GLU A 100 5.40 -25.07 2.15
CA GLU A 100 4.36 -26.05 1.84
C GLU A 100 3.55 -25.61 0.62
N ASP A 101 3.03 -26.58 -0.12
CA ASP A 101 2.24 -26.33 -1.32
C ASP A 101 0.80 -25.96 -0.96
N MET A 102 0.35 -24.76 -1.31
CA MET A 102 -1.04 -24.32 -1.11
C MET A 102 -1.45 -23.30 -2.17
N GLY A 103 -2.63 -23.51 -2.78
CA GLY A 103 -3.21 -22.55 -3.73
C GLY A 103 -2.31 -22.20 -4.92
N GLY A 104 -1.47 -23.13 -5.37
CA GLY A 104 -0.48 -22.92 -6.44
C GLY A 104 0.85 -22.29 -6.00
N MET A 105 0.97 -21.93 -4.72
CA MET A 105 2.18 -21.34 -4.13
C MET A 105 3.02 -22.39 -3.40
N LYS A 106 4.32 -22.11 -3.22
CA LYS A 106 5.29 -23.03 -2.57
C LYS A 106 5.54 -22.74 -1.10
N TYR A 107 4.91 -21.69 -0.60
CA TYR A 107 4.99 -21.26 0.78
C TYR A 107 3.62 -20.85 1.29
N THR A 108 3.42 -20.91 2.59
CA THR A 108 2.30 -20.28 3.29
C THR A 108 2.81 -19.28 4.31
N SER A 109 1.97 -18.33 4.71
CA SER A 109 2.23 -17.39 5.79
C SER A 109 0.90 -16.81 6.31
N ALA A 110 0.94 -15.76 7.13
CA ALA A 110 -0.23 -15.00 7.53
C ALA A 110 -0.01 -13.49 7.31
N ARG A 111 -1.10 -12.78 7.02
CA ARG A 111 -1.13 -11.31 6.87
C ARG A 111 -2.31 -10.77 7.67
N LEU A 112 -2.00 -10.22 8.85
CA LEU A 112 -2.98 -9.65 9.76
C LEU A 112 -3.25 -8.18 9.47
N LEU A 113 -4.48 -7.75 9.68
CA LEU A 113 -4.95 -6.38 9.45
C LEU A 113 -5.78 -5.93 10.65
N SER A 114 -5.55 -4.72 11.15
CA SER A 114 -6.47 -4.05 12.09
C SER A 114 -7.55 -3.23 11.37
N LYS A 115 -7.64 -3.33 10.04
CA LYS A 115 -8.52 -2.50 9.20
C LYS A 115 -9.98 -2.60 9.65
N ASN A 116 -10.63 -1.45 9.87
CA ASN A 116 -12.00 -1.32 10.41
C ASN A 116 -12.17 -1.79 11.87
N LEU A 117 -11.08 -2.13 12.58
CA LEU A 117 -11.06 -2.54 13.99
C LEU A 117 -10.27 -1.54 14.83
N GLY A 118 -9.04 -1.25 14.41
CA GLY A 118 -8.18 -0.20 14.93
C GLY A 118 -7.57 0.59 13.78
N ASP A 119 -8.21 1.71 13.44
CA ASP A 119 -7.77 2.65 12.41
C ASP A 119 -7.36 3.98 13.07
N PHE A 120 -6.12 4.42 12.84
CA PHE A 120 -5.54 5.57 13.53
C PHE A 120 -5.10 6.63 12.52
N LEU A 121 -5.36 7.90 12.86
CA LEU A 121 -4.79 9.05 12.17
C LEU A 121 -3.83 9.75 13.13
N TYR A 122 -2.57 9.85 12.70
CA TYR A 122 -1.42 10.28 13.51
C TYR A 122 -1.03 9.30 14.61
N GLY A 123 -0.08 9.72 15.45
CA GLY A 123 0.17 9.13 16.75
C GLY A 123 1.25 8.05 16.78
N ARG A 124 1.56 7.68 18.03
CA ARG A 124 2.05 6.38 18.44
C ARG A 124 0.87 5.80 19.21
N ALA A 125 0.19 4.83 18.60
CA ALA A 125 -1.01 4.24 19.18
C ALA A 125 -0.66 3.34 20.37
#